data_AF-A0A535HH49-F1
#
_entry.id   AF-A0A535HH49-F1
#
_cell.length_a   1.000
_cell.length_b   1.000
_cell.length_c   1.000
_cell.angle_alpha   90.00
_cell.angle_beta   90.00
_cell.angle_gamma   90.00
#
_symmetry.space_group_name_H-M   'P 1'
#
loop_
_entity.id
_entity.type
_entity.pdbx_description
1 polymer ?
#
loop_
_entity_poly.entity_id
_entity_poly.type
_entity_poly.pdbx_seq_one_letter_code
_entity_poly.pdbx_strand_id
1 'polypeptide(L)'
;MGNEGESVPVRTFAVRVRVVAPWLVGLAAFGVGAIALDGFERALAVGAFSASCFGALLAMSQVRRAVVSMRSWMGDRENALSTFADDRAATVARQFQWAVDELVRARAELRKVDAMRAHAEAHARSVLEKARQDNEELRAAREKLGSLDASELDLLRAKIEQIEQAFQEEEHDRRVAERRARAAEQRVADLTRTLHLVATTVATGGDGAASTAGRGAPLLFDWTLEYDASGHSLRLRSTVADERPSKARILDATGRLVAESAGGRQRHPADLLVRIPQSVSVAVESGDWSAFGLEVELDGVWRGAALVDRAEPVIDAEVMQPRSLRVVS
;
A
#
# COMPACT_ATOMS: atom_id res chain seq x y z
N MET A 1 -40.31 17.65 -35.55
CA MET A 1 -41.52 18.19 -36.18
C MET A 1 -42.67 17.25 -35.86
N GLY A 2 -43.55 17.64 -34.93
CA GLY A 2 -44.75 16.89 -34.57
C GLY A 2 -45.81 17.89 -34.17
N ASN A 3 -46.68 18.22 -35.12
CA ASN A 3 -47.82 19.12 -34.96
C ASN A 3 -48.99 18.28 -34.43
N GLU A 4 -49.25 18.34 -33.12
CA GLU A 4 -50.51 17.86 -32.57
C GLU A 4 -51.46 19.05 -32.49
N GLY A 5 -52.38 19.10 -33.45
CA GLY A 5 -53.44 20.09 -33.51
C GLY A 5 -54.37 19.95 -32.31
N GLU A 6 -54.34 20.97 -31.45
CA GLU A 6 -55.35 21.25 -30.43
C GLU A 6 -56.74 21.35 -31.09
N SER A 7 -57.43 20.22 -31.18
CA SER A 7 -58.85 20.18 -31.50
C SER A 7 -59.62 20.59 -30.25
N VAL A 8 -59.86 21.90 -30.10
CA VAL A 8 -60.74 22.45 -29.07
C VAL A 8 -62.13 21.80 -29.23
N PRO A 9 -62.65 21.06 -28.23
CA PRO A 9 -63.84 20.25 -28.43
C PRO A 9 -65.09 21.12 -28.54
N VAL A 10 -65.83 20.97 -29.65
CA VAL A 10 -67.12 21.60 -30.00
C VAL A 10 -68.16 21.54 -28.86
N ARG A 11 -68.04 20.58 -27.93
CA ARG A 11 -68.89 20.47 -26.73
C ARG A 11 -68.74 21.62 -25.74
N THR A 12 -67.58 22.28 -25.67
CA THR A 12 -67.37 23.42 -24.76
C THR A 12 -68.08 24.69 -25.23
N PHE A 13 -68.29 24.84 -26.54
CA PHE A 13 -68.95 26.02 -27.11
C PHE A 13 -70.46 26.01 -26.79
N ALA A 14 -71.13 24.88 -26.96
CA ALA A 14 -72.57 24.74 -26.69
C ALA A 14 -72.94 24.97 -25.21
N VAL A 15 -72.08 24.55 -24.28
CA VAL A 15 -72.28 24.76 -22.83
C VAL A 15 -72.06 26.24 -22.47
N ARG A 16 -71.05 26.90 -23.02
CA ARG A 16 -70.80 28.33 -22.80
C ARG A 16 -71.94 29.21 -23.34
N VAL A 17 -72.50 28.86 -24.50
CA VAL A 17 -73.62 29.60 -25.10
C VAL A 17 -74.89 29.52 -24.23
N ARG A 18 -75.19 28.38 -23.62
CA ARG A 18 -76.36 28.22 -22.73
C ARG A 18 -76.28 29.05 -21.45
N VAL A 19 -75.07 29.25 -20.92
CA VAL A 19 -74.84 30.02 -19.69
C VAL A 19 -74.88 31.54 -19.95
N VAL A 20 -74.49 31.97 -21.15
CA VAL A 20 -74.42 33.40 -21.53
C VAL A 20 -75.73 33.90 -22.18
N ALA A 21 -76.53 33.00 -22.77
CA ALA A 21 -77.79 33.35 -23.43
C ALA A 21 -78.77 34.19 -22.59
N PRO A 22 -79.02 33.91 -21.29
CA PRO A 22 -79.94 34.72 -20.48
C PRO A 22 -79.47 36.18 -20.30
N TRP A 23 -78.15 36.37 -20.22
CA TRP A 23 -77.54 37.70 -20.07
C TRP A 23 -77.66 38.53 -21.34
N LEU A 24 -77.48 37.91 -22.51
CA LEU A 24 -77.64 38.57 -23.80
C LEU A 24 -79.10 38.96 -24.07
N VAL A 25 -80.06 38.11 -23.68
CA VAL A 25 -81.49 38.42 -23.78
C VAL A 25 -81.86 39.60 -22.85
N GLY A 26 -81.35 39.62 -21.62
CA GLY A 26 -81.55 40.75 -20.71
C GLY A 26 -80.96 42.05 -21.25
N LEU A 27 -79.71 42.03 -21.72
CA LEU A 27 -79.05 43.20 -22.31
C LEU A 27 -79.79 43.72 -23.56
N ALA A 28 -80.28 42.83 -24.42
CA ALA A 28 -81.05 43.21 -25.60
C ALA A 28 -82.40 43.86 -25.21
N ALA A 29 -83.12 43.30 -24.24
CA ALA A 29 -84.39 43.84 -23.77
C ALA A 29 -84.24 45.25 -23.15
N PHE A 30 -83.22 45.45 -22.31
CA PHE A 30 -82.94 46.77 -21.71
C PHE A 30 -82.37 47.78 -22.72
N GLY A 31 -81.54 47.32 -23.67
CA GLY A 31 -81.00 48.17 -24.74
C GLY A 31 -82.08 48.68 -25.70
N VAL A 32 -83.05 47.84 -26.08
CA VAL A 32 -84.20 48.24 -26.90
C VAL A 32 -85.10 49.22 -26.14
N GLY A 33 -85.36 48.98 -24.84
CA GLY A 33 -86.13 49.90 -23.99
C GLY A 33 -85.47 51.28 -23.84
N ALA A 34 -84.13 51.34 -23.80
CA ALA A 34 -83.39 52.60 -23.70
C ALA A 34 -83.43 53.48 -24.99
N ILE A 35 -83.78 52.89 -26.14
CA ILE A 35 -83.89 53.59 -27.43
C ILE A 35 -85.34 54.00 -27.72
N ALA A 36 -86.32 53.21 -27.27
CA ALA A 36 -87.74 53.38 -27.62
C ALA A 36 -88.58 54.21 -26.63
N LEU A 37 -88.10 54.46 -25.42
CA LEU A 37 -88.83 55.19 -24.36
C LEU A 37 -88.36 56.65 -24.26
N ASP A 38 -89.27 57.58 -24.00
CA ASP A 38 -88.96 59.00 -23.75
C ASP A 38 -89.23 59.41 -22.29
N GLY A 39 -88.35 60.24 -21.72
CA GLY A 39 -88.48 60.79 -20.36
C GLY A 39 -87.75 59.98 -19.26
N PHE A 40 -88.33 59.98 -18.04
CA PHE A 40 -87.72 59.38 -16.84
C PHE A 40 -87.50 57.86 -16.95
N GLU A 41 -88.34 57.18 -17.71
CA GLU A 41 -88.26 55.73 -17.94
C GLU A 41 -86.98 55.33 -18.70
N ARG A 42 -86.49 56.19 -19.60
CA ARG A 42 -85.23 56.01 -20.32
C ARG A 42 -84.03 56.06 -19.39
N ALA A 43 -84.05 56.97 -18.40
CA ALA A 43 -82.98 57.07 -17.41
C ALA A 43 -82.90 55.80 -16.53
N LEU A 44 -84.05 55.22 -16.16
CA LEU A 44 -84.10 53.95 -15.43
C LEU A 44 -83.60 52.77 -16.28
N ALA A 45 -83.99 52.70 -17.56
CA ALA A 45 -83.55 51.64 -18.47
C ALA A 45 -82.02 51.69 -18.71
N VAL A 46 -81.45 52.88 -18.91
CA VAL A 46 -80.00 53.09 -19.05
C VAL A 46 -79.25 52.74 -17.75
N GLY A 47 -79.82 53.10 -16.59
CA GLY A 47 -79.29 52.72 -15.27
C GLY A 47 -79.25 51.20 -15.07
N ALA A 48 -80.34 50.50 -15.40
CA ALA A 48 -80.42 49.04 -15.29
C ALA A 48 -79.44 48.34 -16.26
N PHE A 49 -79.32 48.84 -17.49
CA PHE A 49 -78.39 48.30 -18.49
C PHE A 49 -76.92 48.46 -18.05
N SER A 50 -76.54 49.64 -17.60
CA SER A 50 -75.17 49.91 -17.13
C SER A 50 -74.82 49.11 -15.88
N ALA A 51 -75.74 48.98 -14.91
CA ALA A 51 -75.56 48.13 -13.74
C ALA A 51 -75.42 46.65 -14.10
N SER A 52 -76.21 46.15 -15.07
CA SER A 52 -76.11 44.77 -15.57
C SER A 52 -74.79 44.50 -16.29
N CYS A 53 -74.34 45.42 -17.17
CA CYS A 53 -73.03 45.36 -17.81
C CYS A 53 -71.89 45.34 -16.78
N PHE A 54 -71.96 46.22 -15.77
CA PHE A 54 -70.94 46.27 -14.72
C PHE A 54 -70.94 45.01 -13.86
N GLY A 55 -72.11 44.48 -13.51
CA GLY A 55 -72.26 43.20 -12.81
C GLY A 55 -71.69 42.02 -13.61
N ALA A 56 -71.92 41.98 -14.93
CA ALA A 56 -71.36 40.96 -15.81
C ALA A 56 -69.83 41.04 -15.90
N LEU A 57 -69.27 42.26 -15.98
CA LEU A 57 -67.82 42.47 -15.98
C LEU A 57 -67.18 42.04 -14.65
N LEU A 58 -67.80 42.37 -13.52
CA LEU A 58 -67.33 41.92 -12.21
C LEU A 58 -67.40 40.40 -12.09
N ALA A 59 -68.50 39.77 -12.49
CA ALA A 59 -68.64 38.31 -12.50
C ALA A 59 -67.56 37.64 -13.38
N MET A 60 -67.33 38.16 -14.59
CA MET A 60 -66.27 37.67 -15.49
C MET A 60 -64.87 37.89 -14.91
N SER A 61 -64.63 38.99 -14.19
CA SER A 61 -63.35 39.24 -13.53
C SER A 61 -63.09 38.24 -12.39
N GLN A 62 -64.12 37.88 -11.62
CA GLN A 62 -64.03 36.88 -10.55
C GLN A 62 -63.82 35.49 -11.12
N VAL A 63 -64.54 35.12 -12.17
CA VAL A 63 -64.34 33.84 -12.88
C VAL A 63 -62.93 33.79 -13.48
N ARG A 64 -62.44 34.88 -14.09
CA ARG A 64 -61.09 34.92 -14.65
C ARG A 64 -60.02 34.77 -13.58
N ARG A 65 -60.17 35.42 -12.42
CA ARG A 65 -59.27 35.24 -11.28
C ARG A 65 -59.31 33.81 -10.74
N ALA A 66 -60.50 33.25 -10.58
CA ALA A 66 -60.69 31.87 -10.12
C ALA A 66 -60.04 30.86 -11.08
N VAL A 67 -60.25 31.02 -12.39
CA VAL A 67 -59.65 30.14 -13.42
C VAL A 67 -58.13 30.28 -13.46
N VAL A 68 -57.59 31.50 -13.35
CA VAL A 68 -56.13 31.70 -13.30
C VAL A 68 -55.55 31.05 -12.04
N SER A 69 -56.19 31.22 -10.89
CA SER A 69 -55.75 30.58 -9.63
C SER A 69 -55.86 29.06 -9.67
N MET A 70 -56.89 28.52 -10.31
CA MET A 70 -57.08 27.08 -10.49
C MET A 70 -56.01 26.52 -11.43
N ARG A 71 -55.69 27.23 -12.51
CA ARG A 71 -54.67 26.82 -13.49
C ARG A 71 -53.27 26.86 -12.89
N SER A 72 -52.94 27.89 -12.10
CA SER A 72 -51.65 27.92 -11.38
C SER A 72 -51.57 26.79 -10.37
N TRP A 73 -52.64 26.56 -9.60
CA TRP A 73 -52.68 25.48 -8.61
C TRP A 73 -52.62 24.06 -9.22
N MET A 74 -53.25 23.85 -10.37
CA MET A 74 -53.11 22.58 -11.12
C MET A 74 -51.69 22.42 -11.66
N GLY A 75 -51.09 23.48 -12.23
CA GLY A 75 -49.71 23.44 -12.72
C GLY A 75 -48.69 23.17 -11.61
N ASP A 76 -48.86 23.77 -10.43
CA ASP A 76 -48.00 23.53 -9.27
C ASP A 76 -48.07 22.07 -8.81
N ARG A 77 -49.25 21.45 -8.86
CA ARG A 77 -49.44 20.03 -8.51
C ARG A 77 -48.87 19.08 -9.54
N GLU A 78 -49.08 19.35 -10.83
CA GLU A 78 -48.50 18.54 -11.90
C GLU A 78 -46.97 18.58 -11.84
N ASN A 79 -46.38 19.76 -11.61
CA ASN A 79 -44.94 19.93 -11.46
C ASN A 79 -44.38 19.26 -10.18
N ALA A 80 -45.12 19.30 -9.07
CA ALA A 80 -44.74 18.60 -7.85
C ALA A 80 -44.78 17.07 -8.02
N LEU A 81 -45.78 16.55 -8.74
CA LEU A 81 -45.90 15.12 -9.04
C LEU A 81 -44.82 14.64 -10.00
N SER A 82 -44.50 15.40 -11.06
CA SER A 82 -43.40 15.06 -11.97
C SER A 82 -42.06 15.08 -11.23
N THR A 83 -41.80 16.09 -10.41
CA THR A 83 -40.56 16.19 -9.62
C THR A 83 -40.43 15.02 -8.63
N PHE A 84 -41.52 14.62 -7.98
CA PHE A 84 -41.52 13.46 -7.07
C PHE A 84 -41.32 12.14 -7.83
N ALA A 85 -41.92 12.00 -9.01
CA ALA A 85 -41.70 10.84 -9.87
C ALA A 85 -40.25 10.75 -10.35
N ASP A 86 -39.65 11.88 -10.76
CA ASP A 86 -38.26 12.00 -11.19
C ASP A 86 -37.29 11.71 -10.04
N ASP A 87 -37.54 12.23 -8.83
CA ASP A 87 -36.68 11.97 -7.66
C ASP A 87 -36.75 10.50 -7.22
N ARG A 88 -37.95 9.89 -7.27
CA ARG A 88 -38.10 8.45 -7.02
C ARG A 88 -37.39 7.62 -8.09
N ALA A 89 -37.50 7.98 -9.36
CA ALA A 89 -36.80 7.30 -10.45
C ALA A 89 -35.28 7.42 -10.30
N ALA A 90 -34.77 8.60 -9.94
CA ALA A 90 -33.35 8.84 -9.67
C ALA A 90 -32.85 8.04 -8.46
N THR A 91 -33.67 7.87 -7.43
CA THR A 91 -33.33 7.05 -6.26
C THR A 91 -33.25 5.57 -6.62
N VAL A 92 -34.21 5.06 -7.40
CA VAL A 92 -34.22 3.69 -7.91
C VAL A 92 -33.03 3.44 -8.84
N ALA A 93 -32.71 4.38 -9.73
CA ALA A 93 -31.54 4.29 -10.60
C ALA A 93 -30.23 4.18 -9.80
N ARG A 94 -30.08 4.97 -8.72
CA ARG A 94 -28.93 4.87 -7.80
C ARG A 94 -28.88 3.54 -7.07
N GLN A 95 -30.01 3.00 -6.64
CA GLN A 95 -30.08 1.67 -6.02
C GLN A 95 -29.69 0.55 -6.98
N PHE A 96 -30.17 0.60 -8.22
CA PHE A 96 -29.78 -0.36 -9.26
C PHE A 96 -28.30 -0.25 -9.60
N GLN A 97 -27.77 0.98 -9.70
CA GLN A 97 -26.35 1.19 -9.95
C GLN A 97 -25.50 0.55 -8.85
N TRP A 98 -25.83 0.80 -7.57
CA TRP A 98 -25.13 0.19 -6.45
C TRP A 98 -25.22 -1.35 -6.47
N ALA A 99 -26.40 -1.90 -6.74
CA ALA A 99 -26.60 -3.35 -6.81
C ALA A 99 -25.81 -4.00 -7.97
N VAL A 100 -25.71 -3.32 -9.11
CA VAL A 100 -24.91 -3.79 -10.25
C VAL A 100 -23.42 -3.75 -9.92
N ASP A 101 -22.94 -2.67 -9.32
CA ASP A 101 -21.55 -2.54 -8.90
C ASP A 101 -21.16 -3.63 -7.87
N GLU A 102 -22.05 -3.91 -6.92
CA GLU A 102 -21.84 -4.97 -5.93
C GLU A 102 -21.83 -6.37 -6.58
N LEU A 103 -22.70 -6.63 -7.55
CA LEU A 103 -22.72 -7.89 -8.29
C LEU A 103 -21.46 -8.07 -9.15
N VAL A 104 -20.97 -7.00 -9.78
CA VAL A 104 -19.71 -7.00 -10.53
C VAL A 104 -18.54 -7.29 -9.59
N ARG A 105 -18.51 -6.67 -8.41
CA ARG A 105 -17.49 -6.90 -7.38
C ARG A 105 -17.51 -8.36 -6.89
N ALA A 106 -18.68 -8.87 -6.50
CA ALA A 106 -18.84 -10.26 -6.07
C ALA A 106 -18.40 -11.25 -7.15
N ARG A 107 -18.71 -10.98 -8.43
CA ARG A 107 -18.26 -11.80 -9.55
C ARG A 107 -16.74 -11.75 -9.75
N ALA A 108 -16.11 -10.60 -9.55
CA ALA A 108 -14.66 -10.48 -9.59
C ALA A 108 -13.98 -11.25 -8.46
N GLU A 109 -14.54 -11.20 -7.26
CA GLU A 109 -14.07 -11.96 -6.10
C GLU A 109 -14.22 -13.47 -6.32
N LEU A 110 -15.36 -13.94 -6.86
CA LEU A 110 -15.55 -15.35 -7.23
C LEU A 110 -14.51 -15.81 -8.25
N ARG A 111 -14.26 -15.03 -9.30
CA ARG A 111 -13.22 -15.36 -10.30
C ARG A 111 -11.83 -15.46 -9.66
N LYS A 112 -11.53 -14.62 -8.68
CA LYS A 112 -10.26 -14.67 -7.94
C LYS A 112 -10.17 -15.94 -7.11
N VAL A 113 -11.24 -16.34 -6.42
CA VAL A 113 -11.30 -17.59 -5.65
C VAL A 113 -11.16 -18.81 -6.57
N ASP A 114 -11.83 -18.82 -7.72
CA ASP A 114 -11.71 -19.91 -8.70
C ASP A 114 -10.28 -20.03 -9.24
N ALA A 115 -9.61 -18.90 -9.50
CA ALA A 115 -8.20 -18.90 -9.92
C ALA A 115 -7.27 -19.44 -8.83
N MET A 116 -7.49 -19.06 -7.56
CA MET A 116 -6.73 -19.59 -6.43
C MET A 116 -6.96 -21.10 -6.25
N ARG A 117 -8.20 -21.56 -6.41
CA ARG A 117 -8.55 -22.98 -6.35
C ARG A 117 -7.85 -23.76 -7.46
N ALA A 118 -7.89 -23.28 -8.70
CA ALA A 118 -7.20 -23.92 -9.82
C ALA A 118 -5.68 -24.01 -9.58
N HIS A 119 -5.08 -22.96 -9.00
CA HIS A 119 -3.67 -22.96 -8.64
C HIS A 119 -3.35 -23.97 -7.53
N ALA A 120 -4.19 -24.04 -6.48
CA ALA A 120 -4.04 -25.02 -5.40
C ALA A 120 -4.19 -26.46 -5.91
N GLU A 121 -5.15 -26.72 -6.81
CA GLU A 121 -5.33 -28.04 -7.43
C GLU A 121 -4.13 -28.43 -8.31
N ALA A 122 -3.57 -27.48 -9.09
CA ALA A 122 -2.35 -27.71 -9.87
C ALA A 122 -1.14 -28.00 -8.96
N HIS A 123 -1.00 -27.25 -7.88
CA HIS A 123 0.07 -27.46 -6.90
C HIS A 123 -0.06 -28.85 -6.23
N ALA A 124 -1.27 -29.23 -5.80
CA ALA A 124 -1.52 -30.55 -5.23
C ALA A 124 -1.18 -31.69 -6.20
N ARG A 125 -1.49 -31.55 -7.49
CA ARG A 125 -1.08 -32.53 -8.52
C ARG A 125 0.44 -32.62 -8.65
N SER A 126 1.13 -31.48 -8.68
CA SER A 126 2.60 -31.46 -8.76
C SER A 126 3.28 -32.10 -7.54
N VAL A 127 2.72 -31.90 -6.34
CA VAL A 127 3.22 -32.52 -5.11
C VAL A 127 2.97 -34.02 -5.13
N LEU A 128 1.81 -34.47 -5.62
CA LEU A 128 1.49 -35.88 -5.74
C LEU A 128 2.40 -36.59 -6.76
N GLU A 129 2.71 -35.93 -7.88
CA GLU A 129 3.62 -36.44 -8.90
C GLU A 129 5.05 -36.56 -8.36
N LYS A 130 5.55 -35.54 -7.66
CA LYS A 130 6.84 -35.61 -6.95
C LYS A 130 6.87 -36.74 -5.91
N ALA A 131 5.82 -36.86 -5.10
CA ALA A 131 5.74 -37.94 -4.12
C ALA A 131 5.74 -39.34 -4.78
N ARG A 132 5.22 -39.48 -6.00
CA ARG A 132 5.35 -40.73 -6.78
C ARG A 132 6.78 -40.96 -7.26
N GLN A 133 7.41 -39.93 -7.82
CA GLN A 133 8.82 -39.97 -8.23
C GLN A 133 9.73 -40.35 -7.05
N ASP A 134 9.59 -39.68 -5.91
CA ASP A 134 10.34 -39.98 -4.69
C ASP A 134 10.11 -41.42 -4.23
N ASN A 135 8.88 -41.93 -4.31
CA ASN A 135 8.59 -43.34 -3.97
C ASN A 135 9.25 -44.33 -4.95
N GLU A 136 9.29 -44.02 -6.24
CA GLU A 136 10.00 -44.81 -7.24
C GLU A 136 11.51 -44.78 -7.02
N GLU A 137 12.07 -43.61 -6.72
CA GLU A 137 13.49 -43.45 -6.36
C GLU A 137 13.85 -44.23 -5.09
N LEU A 138 13.02 -44.14 -4.04
CA LEU A 138 13.20 -44.92 -2.81
C LEU A 138 13.11 -46.42 -3.08
N ARG A 139 12.21 -46.86 -3.97
CA ARG A 139 12.12 -48.27 -4.37
C ARG A 139 13.37 -48.71 -5.12
N ALA A 140 13.85 -47.92 -6.07
CA ALA A 140 15.07 -48.20 -6.81
C ALA A 140 16.31 -48.20 -5.90
N ALA A 141 16.39 -47.27 -4.95
CA ALA A 141 17.46 -47.24 -3.96
C ALA A 141 17.43 -48.46 -3.04
N ARG A 142 16.25 -48.91 -2.60
CA ARG A 142 16.09 -50.15 -1.83
C ARG A 142 16.50 -51.38 -2.63
N GLU A 143 16.15 -51.44 -3.91
CA GLU A 143 16.55 -52.54 -4.78
C GLU A 143 18.07 -52.56 -4.98
N LYS A 144 18.70 -51.41 -5.21
CA LYS A 144 20.16 -51.27 -5.26
C LYS A 144 20.85 -51.67 -3.95
N LEU A 145 20.27 -51.31 -2.81
CA LEU A 145 20.75 -51.75 -1.49
C LEU A 145 20.56 -53.25 -1.28
N GLY A 146 19.49 -53.84 -1.83
CA GLY A 146 19.25 -55.28 -1.78
C GLY A 146 20.11 -56.09 -2.76
N SER A 147 20.57 -55.47 -3.85
CA SER A 147 21.49 -56.09 -4.82
C SER A 147 22.97 -55.94 -4.46
N LEU A 148 23.29 -55.07 -3.50
CA LEU A 148 24.64 -54.97 -2.95
C LEU A 148 24.89 -56.20 -2.07
N ASP A 149 25.72 -57.10 -2.57
CA ASP A 149 26.14 -58.28 -1.80
C ASP A 149 26.92 -57.84 -0.54
N ALA A 150 26.83 -58.63 0.54
CA ALA A 150 27.51 -58.32 1.80
C ALA A 150 29.03 -58.09 1.60
N SER A 151 29.64 -58.78 0.62
CA SER A 151 31.05 -58.59 0.25
C SER A 151 31.35 -57.26 -0.45
N GLU A 152 30.40 -56.70 -1.19
CA GLU A 152 30.55 -55.38 -1.82
C GLU A 152 30.39 -54.25 -0.81
N LEU A 153 29.50 -54.42 0.19
CA LEU A 153 29.36 -53.51 1.32
C LEU A 153 30.63 -53.48 2.18
N ASP A 154 31.23 -54.64 2.46
CA ASP A 154 32.50 -54.72 3.18
C ASP A 154 33.64 -54.06 2.40
N LEU A 155 33.67 -54.23 1.08
CA LEU A 155 34.67 -53.59 0.20
C LEU A 155 34.49 -52.07 0.13
N LEU A 156 33.24 -51.58 0.08
CA LEU A 156 32.94 -50.15 0.15
C LEU A 156 33.31 -49.56 1.52
N ARG A 157 33.05 -50.29 2.60
CA ARG A 157 33.43 -49.89 3.95
C ARG A 157 34.94 -49.77 4.09
N ALA A 158 35.69 -50.75 3.60
CA ALA A 158 37.15 -50.72 3.58
C ALA A 158 37.69 -49.55 2.72
N LYS A 159 37.04 -49.22 1.61
CA LYS A 159 37.40 -48.05 0.79
C LYS A 159 37.12 -46.73 1.50
N ILE A 160 35.99 -46.60 2.20
CA ILE A 160 35.67 -45.41 3.00
C ILE A 160 36.72 -45.23 4.09
N GLU A 161 37.10 -46.31 4.78
CA GLU A 161 38.11 -46.29 5.83
C GLU A 161 39.50 -45.90 5.28
N GLN A 162 39.87 -46.37 4.08
CA GLN A 162 41.08 -45.93 3.39
C GLN A 162 41.05 -44.44 3.00
N ILE A 163 39.92 -43.95 2.48
CA ILE A 163 39.78 -42.54 2.10
C ILE A 163 39.83 -41.65 3.34
N GLU A 164 39.19 -42.07 4.43
CA GLU A 164 39.22 -41.35 5.70
C GLU A 164 40.63 -41.30 6.27
N GLN A 165 41.38 -42.41 6.23
CA GLN A 165 42.79 -42.43 6.63
C GLN A 165 43.65 -41.50 5.76
N ALA A 166 43.50 -41.54 4.44
CA ALA A 166 44.23 -40.65 3.53
C ALA A 166 43.89 -39.16 3.77
N PHE A 167 42.62 -38.84 4.06
CA PHE A 167 42.20 -37.48 4.39
C PHE A 167 42.79 -37.00 5.72
N GLN A 168 42.85 -37.87 6.73
CA GLN A 168 43.48 -37.55 8.02
C GLN A 168 44.99 -37.31 7.88
N GLU A 169 45.67 -38.08 7.02
CA GLU A 169 47.09 -37.88 6.69
C GLU A 169 47.31 -36.54 5.96
N GLU A 170 46.49 -36.23 4.96
CA GLU A 170 46.57 -34.96 4.23
C GLU A 170 46.30 -33.76 5.14
N GLU A 171 45.30 -33.86 6.04
CA GLU A 171 45.00 -32.82 7.01
C GLU A 171 46.12 -32.68 8.06
N HIS A 172 46.77 -33.79 8.44
CA HIS A 172 47.96 -33.75 9.30
C HIS A 172 49.11 -33.02 8.61
N ASP A 173 49.39 -33.35 7.35
CA ASP A 173 50.42 -32.71 6.54
C ASP A 173 50.14 -31.22 6.32
N ARG A 174 48.88 -30.85 6.07
CA ARG A 174 48.43 -29.45 5.99
C ARG A 174 48.73 -28.70 7.28
N ARG A 175 48.41 -29.27 8.45
CA ARG A 175 48.70 -28.66 9.76
C ARG A 175 50.20 -28.56 10.05
N VAL A 176 51.01 -29.49 9.54
CA VAL A 176 52.48 -29.41 9.67
C VAL A 176 53.03 -28.32 8.75
N ALA A 177 52.54 -28.22 7.52
CA ALA A 177 52.91 -27.18 6.56
C ALA A 177 52.53 -25.78 7.08
N GLU A 178 51.32 -25.60 7.63
CA GLU A 178 50.89 -24.35 8.25
C GLU A 178 51.77 -23.96 9.44
N ARG A 179 52.12 -24.92 10.31
CA ARG A 179 53.05 -24.65 11.43
C ARG A 179 54.43 -24.20 10.94
N ARG A 180 54.95 -24.80 9.88
CA ARG A 180 56.22 -24.40 9.26
C ARG A 180 56.12 -23.01 8.61
N ALA A 181 55.00 -22.71 7.95
CA ALA A 181 54.74 -21.40 7.35
C ALA A 181 54.69 -20.31 8.43
N ARG A 182 53.94 -20.52 9.52
CA ARG A 182 53.89 -19.58 10.66
C ARG A 182 55.26 -19.39 11.32
N ALA A 183 56.04 -20.46 11.46
CA ALA A 183 57.40 -20.34 11.98
C ALA A 183 58.34 -19.55 11.03
N ALA A 184 58.16 -19.69 9.72
CA ALA A 184 58.89 -18.91 8.73
C ALA A 184 58.46 -17.43 8.75
N GLU A 185 57.15 -17.14 8.84
CA GLU A 185 56.61 -15.79 9.01
C GLU A 185 57.13 -15.12 10.27
N GLN A 186 57.20 -15.83 11.39
CA GLN A 186 57.79 -15.32 12.64
C GLN A 186 59.26 -14.96 12.45
N ARG A 187 60.05 -15.80 11.76
CA ARG A 187 61.46 -15.47 11.45
C ARG A 187 61.58 -14.24 10.55
N VAL A 188 60.70 -14.10 9.55
CA VAL A 188 60.66 -12.92 8.68
C VAL A 188 60.27 -11.67 9.48
N ALA A 189 59.29 -11.76 10.37
CA ALA A 189 58.89 -10.66 11.25
C ALA A 189 60.02 -10.25 12.20
N ASP A 190 60.73 -11.22 12.79
CA ASP A 190 61.88 -10.96 13.66
C ASP A 190 63.03 -10.34 12.87
N LEU A 191 63.35 -10.85 11.69
CA LEU A 191 64.33 -10.25 10.78
C LEU A 191 63.93 -8.81 10.40
N THR A 192 62.66 -8.57 10.10
CA THR A 192 62.14 -7.24 9.76
C THR A 192 62.23 -6.29 10.96
N ARG A 193 61.96 -6.75 12.19
CA ARG A 193 62.19 -5.95 13.40
C ARG A 193 63.67 -5.67 13.63
N THR A 194 64.55 -6.63 13.40
CA THR A 194 66.01 -6.38 13.52
C THR A 194 66.49 -5.42 12.45
N LEU A 195 66.01 -5.52 11.21
CA LEU A 195 66.31 -4.56 10.14
C LEU A 195 65.73 -3.19 10.44
N HIS A 196 64.54 -3.11 11.03
CA HIS A 196 63.95 -1.85 11.46
C HIS A 196 64.70 -1.24 12.65
N LEU A 197 65.20 -2.06 13.59
CA LEU A 197 66.09 -1.61 14.67
C LEU A 197 67.43 -1.09 14.11
N VAL A 198 68.02 -1.78 13.14
CA VAL A 198 69.22 -1.31 12.43
C VAL A 198 68.92 -0.03 11.67
N ALA A 199 67.83 0.03 10.91
CA ALA A 199 67.41 1.19 10.14
C ALA A 199 67.05 2.37 11.04
N THR A 200 66.42 2.15 12.20
CA THR A 200 66.13 3.20 13.19
C THR A 200 67.38 3.65 13.91
N THR A 201 68.35 2.78 14.22
CA THR A 201 69.66 3.22 14.75
C THR A 201 70.48 4.01 13.72
N VAL A 202 70.30 3.74 12.42
CA VAL A 202 70.90 4.50 11.32
C VAL A 202 70.09 5.78 11.01
N ALA A 203 68.77 5.77 11.22
CA ALA A 203 67.87 6.89 10.99
C ALA A 203 67.68 7.81 12.21
N THR A 204 68.11 7.43 13.42
CA THR A 204 68.24 8.34 14.58
C THR A 204 69.39 9.34 14.43
N GLY A 205 69.98 9.43 13.24
CA GLY A 205 70.70 10.61 12.74
C GLY A 205 69.85 11.58 11.91
N GLY A 206 68.53 11.41 11.79
CA GLY A 206 67.67 12.26 10.96
C GLY A 206 66.18 12.15 11.29
N ASP A 207 65.65 13.27 11.80
CA ASP A 207 64.26 13.55 12.16
C ASP A 207 63.17 13.00 11.21
N GLY A 208 61.98 12.76 11.78
CA GLY A 208 60.75 12.86 11.00
C GLY A 208 59.59 12.02 11.52
N ALA A 209 58.69 12.66 12.26
CA ALA A 209 57.43 12.12 12.75
C ALA A 209 56.51 11.54 11.65
N ALA A 210 55.92 10.37 11.90
CA ALA A 210 54.71 9.92 11.21
C ALA A 210 53.77 9.21 12.20
N SER A 211 52.57 9.78 12.29
CA SER A 211 51.47 9.50 13.20
C SER A 211 51.02 8.04 13.19
N THR A 212 51.21 7.34 14.30
CA THR A 212 50.59 6.04 14.57
C THR A 212 49.24 6.32 15.23
N ALA A 213 48.15 6.11 14.49
CA ALA A 213 46.80 6.14 15.05
C ALA A 213 46.71 5.15 16.22
N GLY A 214 46.20 5.63 17.35
CA GLY A 214 46.29 4.98 18.64
C GLY A 214 45.71 3.57 18.67
N ARG A 215 46.53 2.62 19.15
CA ARG A 215 46.07 1.34 19.69
C ARG A 215 45.24 1.59 20.95
N GLY A 216 43.99 2.01 20.78
CA GLY A 216 42.95 1.85 21.78
C GLY A 216 42.37 0.44 21.70
N ALA A 217 41.85 -0.07 22.81
CA ALA A 217 41.05 -1.30 22.80
C ALA A 217 39.88 -1.14 21.81
N PRO A 218 39.49 -2.20 21.06
CA PRO A 218 38.39 -2.12 20.12
C PRO A 218 37.09 -1.79 20.87
N LEU A 219 36.31 -0.87 20.30
CA LEU A 219 35.03 -0.45 20.85
C LEU A 219 34.00 -1.56 20.67
N LEU A 220 33.21 -1.82 21.70
CA LEU A 220 32.23 -2.90 21.68
C LEU A 220 30.83 -2.36 21.34
N PHE A 221 30.20 -2.97 20.34
CA PHE A 221 28.86 -2.62 19.90
C PHE A 221 27.90 -3.81 20.07
N ASP A 222 26.75 -3.54 20.69
CA ASP A 222 25.59 -4.41 20.55
C ASP A 222 25.02 -4.21 19.13
N TRP A 223 24.49 -5.27 18.53
CA TRP A 223 23.99 -5.22 17.16
C TRP A 223 22.60 -5.83 17.02
N THR A 224 21.84 -5.30 16.07
CA THR A 224 20.55 -5.85 15.63
C THR A 224 20.52 -5.84 14.12
N LEU A 225 20.14 -6.97 13.52
CA LEU A 225 19.97 -7.10 12.09
C LEU A 225 18.50 -6.85 11.73
N GLU A 226 18.26 -5.81 10.94
CA GLU A 226 16.93 -5.42 10.47
C GLU A 226 16.77 -5.79 8.99
N TYR A 227 15.66 -6.47 8.70
CA TYR A 227 15.26 -6.86 7.35
C TYR A 227 14.10 -5.97 6.92
N ASP A 228 14.36 -5.01 6.04
CA ASP A 228 13.31 -4.21 5.42
C ASP A 228 13.11 -4.62 3.95
N ALA A 229 12.00 -4.19 3.34
CA ALA A 229 11.70 -4.48 1.94
C ALA A 229 12.73 -3.86 0.95
N SER A 230 13.67 -3.06 1.43
CA SER A 230 14.70 -2.35 0.67
C SER A 230 16.13 -2.86 0.87
N GLY A 231 16.35 -3.83 1.77
CA GLY A 231 17.65 -4.48 1.99
C GLY A 231 17.92 -4.88 3.45
N HIS A 232 19.17 -5.28 3.69
CA HIS A 232 19.67 -5.65 5.02
C HIS A 232 20.29 -4.42 5.70
N SER A 233 19.88 -4.14 6.93
CA SER A 233 20.39 -3.02 7.72
C SER A 233 20.94 -3.51 9.05
N LEU A 234 22.16 -3.12 9.38
CA LEU A 234 22.79 -3.41 10.66
C LEU A 234 22.67 -2.18 11.56
N ARG A 235 21.96 -2.33 12.68
CA ARG A 235 21.86 -1.33 13.72
C ARG A 235 22.91 -1.62 14.78
N LEU A 236 23.77 -0.65 15.05
CA LEU A 236 24.87 -0.72 16.01
C LEU A 236 24.56 0.22 17.16
N ARG A 237 24.64 -0.31 18.38
CA ARG A 237 24.44 0.44 19.62
C ARG A 237 25.71 0.35 20.47
N SER A 238 26.25 1.50 20.84
CA SER A 238 27.45 1.53 21.69
C SER A 238 27.14 0.91 23.06
N THR A 239 27.99 -0.02 23.51
CA THR A 239 27.89 -0.57 24.87
C THR A 239 28.41 0.38 25.94
N VAL A 240 29.17 1.41 25.54
CA VAL A 240 29.78 2.41 26.41
C VAL A 240 28.99 3.71 26.30
N ALA A 241 28.35 4.12 27.39
CA ALA A 241 27.42 5.26 27.41
C ALA A 241 28.08 6.63 27.06
N ASP A 242 29.38 6.75 27.27
CA ASP A 242 30.14 8.00 27.08
C ASP A 242 30.77 8.13 25.68
N GLU A 243 30.86 7.05 24.91
CA GLU A 243 31.46 7.07 23.57
C GLU A 243 30.36 7.10 22.50
N ARG A 244 30.23 8.24 21.82
CA ARG A 244 29.19 8.49 20.81
C ARG A 244 29.79 8.54 19.41
N PRO A 245 29.78 7.41 18.67
CA PRO A 245 30.31 7.38 17.32
C PRO A 245 29.40 8.17 16.37
N SER A 246 30.00 8.95 15.49
CA SER A 246 29.28 9.77 14.51
C SER A 246 28.98 8.99 13.23
N LYS A 247 29.85 8.04 12.88
CA LYS A 247 29.73 7.18 11.69
C LYS A 247 30.29 5.79 11.96
N ALA A 248 29.85 4.82 11.15
CA ALA A 248 30.41 3.48 11.10
C ALA A 248 30.69 3.09 9.64
N ARG A 249 31.75 2.32 9.43
CA ARG A 249 32.07 1.72 8.14
C ARG A 249 32.54 0.28 8.30
N ILE A 250 32.21 -0.53 7.31
CA ILE A 250 32.62 -1.92 7.21
C ILE A 250 33.63 -2.01 6.08
N LEU A 251 34.78 -2.59 6.39
CA LEU A 251 35.87 -2.88 5.47
C LEU A 251 35.93 -4.38 5.20
N ASP A 252 36.41 -4.77 4.03
CA ASP A 252 36.78 -6.16 3.76
C ASP A 252 38.17 -6.50 4.33
N ALA A 253 38.58 -7.77 4.23
CA ALA A 253 39.90 -8.24 4.65
C ALA A 253 41.09 -7.53 3.98
N THR A 254 40.86 -6.82 2.86
CA THR A 254 41.87 -6.01 2.16
C THR A 254 41.84 -4.54 2.56
N GLY A 255 40.95 -4.15 3.47
CA GLY A 255 40.76 -2.76 3.92
C GLY A 255 39.91 -1.91 2.99
N ARG A 256 39.21 -2.49 2.01
CA ARG A 256 38.31 -1.75 1.11
C ARG A 256 36.95 -1.55 1.73
N LEU A 257 36.36 -0.39 1.48
CA LEU A 257 35.04 -0.03 1.97
C LEU A 257 33.95 -0.90 1.33
N VAL A 258 33.21 -1.62 2.17
CA VAL A 258 32.07 -2.47 1.80
C VAL A 258 30.75 -1.76 2.07
N ALA A 259 30.65 -1.08 3.21
CA ALA A 259 29.45 -0.35 3.61
C ALA A 259 29.83 0.84 4.52
N GLU A 260 29.03 1.90 4.46
CA GLU A 260 29.17 3.07 5.35
C GLU A 260 27.78 3.46 5.88
N SER A 261 27.74 3.92 7.12
CA SER A 261 26.52 4.45 7.74
C SER A 261 26.02 5.67 6.98
N ALA A 262 24.73 5.70 6.66
CA ALA A 262 24.11 6.89 6.10
C ALA A 262 24.03 7.98 7.20
N GLY A 263 24.73 9.10 7.01
CA GLY A 263 24.89 10.14 8.02
C GLY A 263 23.58 10.64 8.65
N GLY A 264 23.51 10.49 9.97
CA GLY A 264 22.77 11.25 10.98
C GLY A 264 21.56 12.11 10.58
N ARG A 265 20.37 11.50 10.56
CA ARG A 265 19.12 12.09 11.12
C ARG A 265 18.21 10.98 11.64
N GLN A 266 18.66 10.20 12.62
CA GLN A 266 17.77 9.29 13.34
C GLN A 266 17.57 9.77 14.77
N ARG A 267 16.35 9.54 15.28
CA ARG A 267 15.76 10.15 16.48
C ARG A 267 16.47 9.79 17.78
N HIS A 268 17.44 8.87 17.76
CA HIS A 268 18.18 8.42 18.94
C HIS A 268 19.70 8.56 18.71
N PRO A 269 20.38 9.44 19.46
CA PRO A 269 21.77 9.84 19.21
C PRO A 269 22.83 8.78 19.57
N ALA A 270 22.45 7.53 19.84
CA ALA A 270 23.34 6.44 20.24
C ALA A 270 23.31 5.22 19.30
N ASP A 271 22.46 5.27 18.27
CA ASP A 271 22.26 4.15 17.34
C ASP A 271 22.75 4.53 15.94
N LEU A 272 23.64 3.71 15.38
CA LEU A 272 24.13 3.85 14.00
C LEU A 272 23.47 2.81 13.12
N LEU A 273 22.93 3.24 11.97
CA LEU A 273 22.34 2.33 10.98
C LEU A 273 23.26 2.24 9.76
N VAL A 274 23.72 1.03 9.44
CA VAL A 274 24.56 0.73 8.29
C VAL A 274 23.77 -0.15 7.33
N ARG A 275 23.62 0.28 6.08
CA ARG A 275 23.06 -0.58 5.03
C ARG A 275 24.13 -1.54 4.56
N ILE A 276 23.87 -2.83 4.69
CA ILE A 276 24.87 -3.87 4.44
C ILE A 276 24.47 -4.77 3.27
N PRO A 277 25.45 -5.25 2.48
CA PRO A 277 25.19 -6.26 1.46
C PRO A 277 24.94 -7.63 2.11
N GLN A 278 24.33 -8.54 1.36
CA GLN A 278 23.96 -9.88 1.83
C GLN A 278 25.16 -10.71 2.32
N SER A 279 26.36 -10.50 1.76
CA SER A 279 27.58 -11.16 2.22
C SER A 279 27.93 -10.82 3.67
N VAL A 280 27.67 -9.58 4.06
CA VAL A 280 27.91 -9.09 5.42
C VAL A 280 26.80 -9.59 6.36
N SER A 281 25.54 -9.62 5.92
CA SER A 281 24.44 -10.11 6.77
C SER A 281 24.61 -11.58 7.13
N VAL A 282 25.03 -12.41 6.17
CA VAL A 282 25.33 -13.83 6.42
C VAL A 282 26.49 -14.00 7.41
N ALA A 283 27.52 -13.15 7.32
CA ALA A 283 28.66 -13.17 8.24
C ALA A 283 28.30 -12.73 9.67
N VAL A 284 27.41 -11.75 9.81
CA VAL A 284 26.86 -11.36 11.13
C VAL A 284 26.08 -12.54 11.72
N GLU A 285 25.20 -13.18 10.95
CA GLU A 285 24.34 -14.27 11.44
C GLU A 285 25.11 -15.56 11.73
N SER A 286 26.17 -15.87 10.98
CA SER A 286 27.01 -17.04 11.21
C SER A 286 28.00 -16.86 12.35
N GLY A 287 28.17 -15.63 12.84
CA GLY A 287 29.22 -15.26 13.79
C GLY A 287 30.64 -15.26 13.20
N ASP A 288 30.80 -15.54 11.89
CA ASP A 288 32.09 -15.53 11.21
C ASP A 288 32.39 -14.15 10.59
N TRP A 289 32.89 -13.24 11.42
CA TRP A 289 33.27 -11.88 11.04
C TRP A 289 34.72 -11.76 10.54
N SER A 290 35.44 -12.87 10.35
CA SER A 290 36.88 -12.85 10.07
C SER A 290 37.27 -12.14 8.77
N ALA A 291 36.35 -12.10 7.80
CA ALA A 291 36.53 -11.47 6.50
C ALA A 291 36.24 -9.96 6.49
N PHE A 292 35.76 -9.39 7.61
CA PHE A 292 35.31 -8.00 7.67
C PHE A 292 35.90 -7.25 8.87
N GLY A 293 36.25 -5.98 8.67
CA GLY A 293 36.65 -5.06 9.73
C GLY A 293 35.55 -4.02 9.98
N LEU A 294 35.18 -3.81 11.24
CA LEU A 294 34.29 -2.71 11.60
C LEU A 294 35.12 -1.55 12.15
N GLU A 295 34.90 -0.35 11.61
CA GLU A 295 35.49 0.88 12.12
C GLU A 295 34.41 1.92 12.39
N VAL A 296 34.61 2.69 13.46
CA VAL A 296 33.71 3.78 13.84
C VAL A 296 34.47 5.07 14.02
N GLU A 297 33.84 6.18 13.67
CA GLU A 297 34.39 7.51 13.82
C GLU A 297 34.00 8.08 15.19
N LEU A 298 34.99 8.29 16.06
CA LEU A 298 34.86 8.98 17.34
C LEU A 298 35.75 10.23 17.33
N ASP A 299 35.15 11.39 17.62
CA ASP A 299 35.87 12.67 17.68
C ASP A 299 36.76 12.96 16.44
N GLY A 300 36.31 12.52 15.26
CA GLY A 300 37.04 12.68 13.99
C GLY A 300 38.15 11.65 13.74
N VAL A 301 38.28 10.62 14.59
CA VAL A 301 39.26 9.54 14.45
C VAL A 301 38.56 8.21 14.25
N TRP A 302 38.95 7.49 13.19
CA TRP A 302 38.50 6.12 12.96
C TRP A 302 39.19 5.15 13.93
N ARG A 303 38.39 4.38 14.65
CA ARG A 303 38.85 3.34 15.57
C ARG A 303 38.23 2.01 15.20
N GLY A 304 39.00 0.93 15.42
CA GLY A 304 38.50 -0.43 15.27
C GLY A 304 37.40 -0.70 16.29
N ALA A 305 36.37 -1.41 15.84
CA ALA A 305 35.22 -1.81 16.64
C ALA A 305 34.96 -3.31 16.47
N ALA A 306 34.35 -3.92 17.48
CA ALA A 306 33.97 -5.32 17.49
C ALA A 306 32.49 -5.44 17.89
N LEU A 307 31.83 -6.43 17.28
CA LEU A 307 30.45 -6.77 17.56
C LEU A 307 30.41 -7.69 18.79
N VAL A 308 29.54 -7.38 19.74
CA VAL A 308 29.26 -8.23 20.90
C VAL A 308 28.20 -9.23 20.50
N ASP A 309 28.57 -10.50 20.42
CA ASP A 309 27.63 -11.59 20.21
C ASP A 309 26.92 -11.90 21.55
N ARG A 310 25.71 -11.38 21.72
CA ARG A 310 24.85 -11.81 22.84
C ARG A 310 24.05 -13.02 22.36
N ALA A 311 24.27 -14.15 23.00
CA ALA A 311 23.52 -15.39 22.82
C ALA A 311 22.00 -15.31 23.13
N GLU A 312 21.48 -14.12 23.42
CA GLU A 312 20.06 -13.87 23.64
C GLU A 312 19.58 -12.74 22.71
N PRO A 313 18.66 -13.01 21.78
CA PRO A 313 18.08 -11.96 20.97
C PRO A 313 17.27 -11.03 21.88
N VAL A 314 17.71 -9.77 22.01
CA VAL A 314 16.87 -8.71 22.57
C VAL A 314 15.79 -8.44 21.52
N ILE A 315 14.67 -9.15 21.64
CA ILE A 315 13.45 -8.86 20.91
C ILE A 315 12.93 -7.55 21.48
N ASP A 316 13.25 -6.43 20.82
CA ASP A 316 12.60 -5.15 21.08
C ASP A 316 11.10 -5.32 20.76
N ALA A 317 10.31 -5.45 21.82
CA ALA A 317 8.85 -5.61 21.75
C ALA A 317 8.12 -4.42 21.11
N GLU A 318 8.82 -3.33 20.78
CA GLU A 318 8.25 -2.15 20.10
C GLU A 318 8.04 -2.30 18.59
N VAL A 319 8.61 -3.33 17.93
CA VAL A 319 8.37 -3.59 16.50
C VAL A 319 7.08 -4.40 16.25
N MET A 320 6.42 -4.90 17.29
CA MET A 320 5.13 -5.60 17.23
C MET A 320 3.93 -4.68 17.50
N GLN A 321 3.93 -3.45 16.96
CA GLN A 321 2.67 -2.71 16.80
C GLN A 321 2.06 -3.03 15.42
N PRO A 322 0.97 -3.81 15.34
CA PRO A 322 0.18 -3.88 14.12
C PRO A 322 -0.34 -2.47 13.86
N ARG A 323 -0.04 -1.93 12.67
CA ARG A 323 -0.66 -0.71 12.17
C ARG A 323 -2.17 -0.88 12.28
N SER A 324 -2.76 -0.22 13.28
CA SER A 324 -4.20 -0.15 13.45
C SER A 324 -4.80 0.45 12.17
N LEU A 325 -5.55 -0.36 11.45
CA LEU A 325 -6.47 0.07 10.41
C LEU A 325 -7.41 1.10 11.02
N ARG A 326 -7.19 2.37 10.67
CA ARG A 326 -8.12 3.46 10.96
C ARG A 326 -9.32 3.29 10.01
N VAL A 327 -10.36 2.62 10.48
CA VAL A 327 -11.68 2.68 9.84
C VAL A 327 -12.23 4.06 10.15
N VAL A 328 -12.35 4.88 9.11
CA VAL A 328 -13.14 6.11 9.14
C VAL A 328 -14.60 5.68 9.07
N SER A 329 -15.35 5.90 10.14
CA SER A 329 -16.80 6.02 10.13
C SER A 329 -17.16 7.50 10.14
#